data_AF-A0A345Y1C1-F1
#
_entry.id   AF-A0A345Y1C1-F1
#
_cell.length_a   1.000
_cell.length_b   1.000
_cell.length_c   1.000
_cell.angle_alpha   90.00
_cell.angle_beta   90.00
_cell.angle_gamma   90.00
#
_symmetry.space_group_name_H-M   'P 1'
#
loop_
_entity.id
_entity.type
_entity.pdbx_description
1 polymer ?
#
loop_
_entity_poly.entity_id
_entity_poly.type
_entity_poly.pdbx_seq_one_letter_code
_entity_poly.pdbx_strand_id
1 'polypeptide(L)'
;MVVAAVLALLRDTDVLSFPMPQNARQIPQDVLQRDLMRGTLQFGFELGTGVRTYVSASAPYVIALGVLLTGGSVATPIAIGTGFALGRALSPVVRLASGDVEGWDMRLADRLTPVKVVICAATVVALAVCGMP
;
A
#
# COMPACT_ATOMS: atom_id res chain seq x y z
N MET A 1 -10.22 8.29 13.84
CA MET A 1 -8.91 7.94 13.26
C MET A 1 -8.17 6.89 14.05
N VAL A 2 -7.95 7.04 15.35
CA VAL A 2 -7.23 6.02 16.15
C VAL A 2 -8.00 4.71 16.21
N VAL A 3 -9.33 4.74 16.41
CA VAL A 3 -10.17 3.53 16.40
C VAL A 3 -10.06 2.78 15.07
N ALA A 4 -10.16 3.49 13.96
CA ALA A 4 -10.01 2.90 12.62
C ALA A 4 -8.61 2.27 12.44
N ALA A 5 -7.57 2.92 12.95
CA ALA A 5 -6.20 2.42 12.92
C ALA A 5 -6.02 1.14 13.77
N VAL A 6 -6.65 1.07 14.95
CA VAL A 6 -6.63 -0.13 15.80
C VAL A 6 -7.38 -1.28 15.15
N LEU A 7 -8.56 -1.03 14.58
CA LEU A 7 -9.31 -2.05 13.84
C LEU A 7 -8.53 -2.57 12.63
N ALA A 8 -7.84 -1.68 11.91
CA ALA A 8 -6.93 -2.04 10.83
C ALA A 8 -5.76 -2.91 11.31
N LEU A 9 -5.18 -2.59 12.47
CA LEU A 9 -4.09 -3.37 13.06
C LEU A 9 -4.56 -4.77 13.45
N LEU A 10 -5.72 -4.88 14.10
CA LEU A 10 -6.34 -6.17 14.45
C LEU A 10 -6.66 -7.01 13.21
N ARG A 11 -7.00 -6.36 12.09
CA ARG A 11 -7.20 -7.06 10.83
C ARG A 11 -5.89 -7.52 10.21
N ASP A 12 -4.84 -6.71 10.25
CA ASP A 12 -3.52 -7.09 9.71
C ASP A 12 -2.81 -8.17 10.55
N THR A 13 -3.27 -8.41 11.79
CA THR A 13 -2.88 -9.54 12.66
C THR A 13 -3.82 -10.75 12.57
N ASP A 14 -4.77 -10.77 11.62
CA ASP A 14 -5.77 -11.82 11.41
C ASP A 14 -6.73 -12.06 12.61
N VAL A 15 -6.79 -11.13 13.58
CA VAL A 15 -7.76 -11.18 14.69
C VAL A 15 -9.17 -10.83 14.20
N LEU A 16 -9.26 -9.90 13.25
CA LEU A 16 -10.50 -9.52 12.57
C LEU A 16 -10.39 -9.79 11.07
N SER A 17 -11.47 -10.27 10.45
CA SER A 17 -11.51 -10.48 9.00
C SER A 17 -12.69 -9.73 8.39
N PHE A 18 -12.37 -8.77 7.53
CA PHE A 18 -13.35 -8.08 6.69
C PHE A 18 -12.71 -7.68 5.35
N PRO A 19 -13.50 -7.67 4.26
CA PRO A 19 -12.98 -7.31 2.95
C PRO A 19 -12.64 -5.81 2.90
N MET A 20 -11.50 -5.48 2.31
CA MET A 20 -11.13 -4.09 2.03
C MET A 20 -11.82 -3.61 0.75
N PRO A 21 -12.12 -2.30 0.64
CA PRO A 21 -12.58 -1.69 -0.61
C PRO A 21 -11.41 -1.65 -1.60
N GLN A 22 -11.13 -2.78 -2.24
CA GLN A 22 -10.01 -2.98 -3.14
C GLN A 22 -10.51 -3.55 -4.47
N ASN A 23 -9.89 -3.13 -5.57
CA ASN A 23 -10.15 -3.72 -6.87
C ASN A 23 -9.25 -4.96 -7.01
N ALA A 24 -9.82 -6.16 -6.83
CA ALA A 24 -9.10 -7.43 -6.80
C ALA A 24 -8.64 -7.93 -8.19
N ARG A 25 -8.53 -7.04 -9.17
CA ARG A 25 -7.92 -7.35 -10.46
C ARG A 25 -6.41 -7.23 -10.31
N GLN A 26 -5.66 -8.11 -10.97
CA GLN A 26 -4.23 -7.90 -11.17
C GLN A 26 -4.04 -7.11 -12.47
N ILE A 27 -3.00 -6.28 -12.54
CA ILE A 27 -2.66 -5.61 -13.80
C ILE A 27 -2.27 -6.70 -14.80
N PRO A 28 -3.00 -6.82 -15.91
CA PRO A 28 -2.78 -7.93 -16.80
C PRO A 28 -1.45 -7.72 -17.56
N GLN A 29 -0.63 -8.77 -17.59
CA GLN A 29 0.74 -8.74 -18.15
C GLN A 29 0.75 -8.60 -19.67
N ASP A 30 -0.38 -8.85 -20.33
CA ASP A 30 -0.58 -8.68 -21.77
C ASP A 30 -0.46 -7.22 -22.22
N VAL A 31 -0.66 -6.26 -21.31
CA VAL A 31 -0.46 -4.82 -21.58
C VAL A 31 1.01 -4.53 -21.91
N LEU A 32 1.96 -5.22 -21.26
CA LEU A 32 3.40 -5.10 -21.55
C LEU A 32 3.79 -5.76 -22.88
N GLN A 33 2.99 -6.72 -23.36
CA GLN A 33 3.28 -7.50 -24.57
C GLN A 33 2.81 -6.81 -25.86
N ARG A 34 1.78 -5.97 -25.81
CA ARG A 34 1.24 -5.28 -27.00
C ARG A 34 2.07 -4.05 -27.40
N ASP A 35 2.46 -3.24 -26.43
CA ASP A 35 3.28 -2.04 -26.61
C ASP A 35 4.08 -1.82 -25.34
N LEU A 36 5.40 -1.98 -25.42
CA LEU A 36 6.27 -1.92 -24.25
C LEU A 36 6.23 -0.54 -23.57
N MET A 37 6.22 0.54 -24.35
CA MET A 37 6.33 1.90 -23.82
C MET A 37 5.01 2.32 -23.19
N ARG A 38 3.90 2.15 -23.92
CA ARG A 38 2.56 2.47 -23.42
C ARG A 38 2.16 1.55 -22.27
N GLY A 39 2.52 0.26 -22.35
CA GLY A 39 2.23 -0.71 -21.33
C GLY A 39 3.00 -0.51 -20.04
N THR A 40 4.26 -0.09 -20.11
CA THR A 40 5.05 0.28 -18.92
C THR A 40 4.46 1.50 -18.21
N LEU A 41 4.06 2.53 -18.97
CA LEU A 41 3.41 3.72 -18.41
C LEU A 41 2.07 3.38 -17.74
N GLN A 42 1.23 2.57 -18.40
CA GLN A 42 -0.04 2.14 -17.84
C GLN A 42 0.16 1.27 -16.59
N PHE A 43 1.08 0.32 -16.63
CA PHE A 43 1.41 -0.54 -15.49
C PHE A 43 1.88 0.29 -14.29
N GLY A 44 2.81 1.23 -14.52
CA GLY A 44 3.28 2.14 -13.48
C GLY A 44 2.18 2.99 -12.86
N PHE A 45 1.28 3.53 -13.70
CA PHE A 45 0.12 4.30 -13.24
C PHE A 45 -0.86 3.44 -12.41
N GLU A 46 -1.26 2.26 -12.91
CA GLU A 46 -2.19 1.37 -12.21
C GLU A 46 -1.59 0.81 -10.91
N LEU A 47 -0.27 0.58 -10.88
CA LEU A 47 0.46 0.16 -9.70
C LEU A 47 0.53 1.29 -8.66
N GLY A 48 0.96 2.49 -9.08
CA GLY A 48 1.16 3.63 -8.19
C GLY A 48 -0.13 4.19 -7.61
N THR A 49 -1.22 4.19 -8.39
CA THR A 49 -2.53 4.68 -7.92
C THR A 49 -3.35 3.64 -7.18
N GLY A 50 -3.04 2.34 -7.33
CA GLY A 50 -3.80 1.26 -6.70
C GLY A 50 -5.17 0.96 -7.34
N VAL A 51 -5.55 1.63 -8.43
CA VAL A 51 -6.91 1.54 -9.03
C VAL A 51 -7.26 0.13 -9.52
N ARG A 52 -6.25 -0.68 -9.89
CA ARG A 52 -6.41 -2.05 -10.40
C ARG A 52 -5.40 -3.02 -9.78
N THR A 53 -4.96 -2.75 -8.56
CA THR A 53 -4.05 -3.65 -7.87
C THR A 53 -4.50 -3.89 -6.44
N TYR A 54 -4.24 -5.11 -5.98
CA TYR A 54 -4.49 -5.48 -4.60
C TYR A 54 -3.63 -4.63 -3.65
N VAL A 55 -4.24 -4.07 -2.61
CA VAL A 55 -3.56 -3.39 -1.50
C VAL A 55 -3.92 -4.16 -0.24
N SER A 56 -3.10 -5.15 0.07
CA SER A 56 -3.37 -6.08 1.18
C SER A 56 -3.21 -5.45 2.55
N ALA A 57 -2.44 -4.37 2.69
CA ALA A 57 -2.22 -3.68 3.96
C ALA A 57 -3.39 -2.74 4.29
N SER A 58 -3.79 -2.66 5.56
CA SER A 58 -4.87 -1.76 5.97
C SER A 58 -4.44 -0.32 6.20
N ALA A 59 -3.16 -0.08 6.48
CA ALA A 59 -2.63 1.24 6.78
C ALA A 59 -2.92 2.32 5.70
N PRO A 60 -2.76 2.07 4.39
CA PRO A 60 -3.07 3.05 3.35
C PRO A 60 -4.53 3.54 3.38
N TYR A 61 -5.48 2.65 3.72
CA TYR A 61 -6.90 3.00 3.81
C TYR A 61 -7.20 3.90 5.01
N VAL A 62 -6.57 3.62 6.16
CA VAL A 62 -6.70 4.46 7.35
C VAL A 62 -6.11 5.85 7.08
N ILE A 63 -4.94 5.92 6.44
CA ILE A 63 -4.31 7.19 6.09
C ILE A 63 -5.20 7.97 5.11
N ALA A 64 -5.71 7.33 4.05
CA ALA A 64 -6.61 7.97 3.09
C ALA A 64 -7.89 8.51 3.75
N LEU A 65 -8.50 7.73 4.65
CA LEU A 65 -9.64 8.19 5.45
C LEU A 65 -9.28 9.41 6.30
N GLY A 66 -8.11 9.42 6.92
CA GLY A 66 -7.62 10.55 7.71
C GLY A 66 -7.47 11.82 6.89
N VAL A 67 -6.89 11.72 5.70
CA VAL A 67 -6.76 12.86 4.78
C VAL A 67 -8.12 13.39 4.34
N LEU A 68 -9.04 12.48 4.00
CA LEU A 68 -10.40 12.85 3.58
C LEU A 68 -11.17 13.58 4.69
N LEU A 69 -11.07 13.09 5.93
CA LEU A 69 -11.82 13.64 7.06
C LEU A 69 -11.20 14.92 7.63
N THR A 70 -9.88 15.08 7.56
CA THR A 70 -9.19 16.26 8.10
C THR A 70 -9.22 17.46 7.15
N GLY A 71 -9.52 17.24 5.86
CA GLY A 71 -9.77 18.34 4.91
C GLY A 71 -8.59 19.30 4.73
N GLY A 72 -7.35 18.80 4.91
CA GLY A 72 -6.13 19.61 4.89
C GLY A 72 -5.82 20.24 3.52
N SER A 73 -4.71 20.97 3.46
CA SER A 73 -4.19 21.54 2.20
C SER A 73 -4.00 20.46 1.14
N VAL A 74 -4.18 20.81 -0.14
CA VAL A 74 -3.94 19.95 -1.32
C VAL A 74 -2.52 19.34 -1.32
N ALA A 75 -1.56 19.98 -0.67
CA ALA A 75 -0.22 19.43 -0.51
C ALA A 75 -0.19 18.08 0.23
N THR A 76 -1.07 17.89 1.22
CA THR A 76 -1.13 16.68 2.06
C THR A 76 -1.52 15.42 1.26
N PRO A 77 -2.65 15.37 0.51
CA PRO A 77 -2.99 14.23 -0.32
C PRO A 77 -1.95 13.97 -1.41
N ILE A 78 -1.33 15.01 -1.99
CA ILE A 78 -0.27 14.84 -2.99
C ILE A 78 0.95 14.15 -2.38
N ALA A 79 1.42 14.62 -1.21
CA ALA A 79 2.57 14.04 -0.53
C ALA A 79 2.31 12.58 -0.14
N ILE A 80 1.13 12.29 0.41
CA ILE A 80 0.72 10.93 0.82
C ILE A 80 0.57 10.01 -0.40
N GLY A 81 -0.09 10.47 -1.47
CA GLY A 81 -0.23 9.71 -2.71
C GLY A 81 1.12 9.42 -3.36
N THR A 82 2.03 10.38 -3.35
CA THR A 82 3.40 10.21 -3.86
C THR A 82 4.18 9.21 -3.02
N GLY A 83 4.12 9.31 -1.68
CA GLY A 83 4.76 8.36 -0.78
C GLY A 83 4.24 6.94 -0.96
N PHE A 84 2.92 6.78 -1.13
CA PHE A 84 2.29 5.51 -1.44
C PHE A 84 2.79 4.94 -2.78
N ALA A 85 2.79 5.74 -3.85
CA ALA A 85 3.26 5.31 -5.17
C ALA A 85 4.75 4.92 -5.15
N LEU A 86 5.59 5.71 -4.47
CA LEU A 86 7.02 5.42 -4.29
C LEU A 86 7.26 4.13 -3.51
N GLY A 87 6.54 3.92 -2.40
CA GLY A 87 6.65 2.69 -1.61
C GLY A 87 6.32 1.45 -2.43
N ARG A 88 5.33 1.54 -3.32
CA ARG A 88 4.98 0.45 -4.26
C ARG A 88 6.00 0.25 -5.36
N ALA A 89 6.57 1.32 -5.91
CA ALA A 89 7.64 1.25 -6.91
C ALA A 89 8.95 0.71 -6.33
N LEU A 90 9.20 0.92 -5.03
CA LEU A 90 10.41 0.42 -4.37
C LEU A 90 10.49 -1.10 -4.35
N SER A 91 9.36 -1.80 -4.17
CA SER A 91 9.34 -3.27 -4.11
C SER A 91 9.94 -3.96 -5.35
N PRO A 92 9.50 -3.68 -6.60
CA PRO A 92 10.12 -4.26 -7.79
C PRO A 92 11.56 -3.76 -8.02
N VAL A 93 11.89 -2.52 -7.63
CA VAL A 93 13.27 -1.99 -7.77
C VAL A 93 14.24 -2.75 -6.86
N VAL A 94 13.87 -2.95 -5.59
CA VAL A 94 14.71 -3.70 -4.63
C VAL A 94 14.77 -5.18 -5.02
N ARG A 95 13.65 -5.75 -5.48
CA ARG A 95 13.63 -7.11 -6.03
C ARG A 95 14.61 -7.26 -7.19
N LEU A 96 14.61 -6.33 -8.14
CA LEU A 96 15.55 -6.32 -9.26
C LEU A 96 17.00 -6.14 -8.79
N ALA A 97 17.24 -5.18 -7.89
CA ALA A 97 18.57 -4.90 -7.34
C ALA A 97 19.14 -6.06 -6.51
N SER A 98 18.27 -6.94 -5.97
CA SER A 98 18.71 -8.08 -5.17
C SER A 98 19.46 -9.15 -5.99
N GLY A 99 19.25 -9.23 -7.31
CA GLY A 99 19.82 -10.25 -8.18
C GLY A 99 19.32 -11.69 -7.93
N ASP A 100 18.67 -11.95 -6.78
CA ASP A 100 18.11 -13.23 -6.34
C ASP A 100 16.58 -13.11 -6.25
N VAL A 101 15.95 -13.24 -7.41
CA VAL A 101 14.52 -12.96 -7.56
C VAL A 101 13.65 -13.96 -6.79
N GLU A 102 13.94 -15.25 -6.90
CA GLU A 102 13.18 -16.31 -6.23
C GLU A 102 13.36 -16.28 -4.72
N GLY A 103 14.61 -16.16 -4.24
CA GLY A 103 14.87 -16.04 -2.81
C GLY A 103 14.33 -14.74 -2.22
N TRP A 104 14.28 -13.66 -3.00
CA TRP A 104 13.62 -12.42 -2.58
C TRP A 104 12.13 -12.61 -2.33
N ASP A 105 11.43 -13.26 -3.26
CA ASP A 105 9.98 -13.48 -3.15
C ASP A 105 9.64 -14.39 -1.95
N MET A 106 10.45 -15.43 -1.70
CA MET A 106 10.30 -16.27 -0.50
C MET A 106 10.51 -15.48 0.79
N ARG A 107 11.62 -14.74 0.90
CA ARG A 107 11.91 -13.91 2.08
C ARG A 107 10.82 -12.87 2.31
N LEU A 108 10.32 -12.27 1.23
CA LEU A 108 9.25 -11.29 1.31
C LEU A 108 7.98 -11.96 1.84
N ALA A 109 7.56 -13.11 1.29
CA ALA A 109 6.38 -13.85 1.74
C ALA A 109 6.41 -14.12 3.25
N ASP A 110 7.54 -14.56 3.80
CA ASP A 110 7.72 -14.82 5.23
C ASP A 110 7.67 -13.55 6.09
N ARG A 111 7.95 -12.38 5.50
CA ARG A 111 8.01 -11.08 6.19
C ARG A 111 6.80 -10.18 5.90
N LEU A 112 5.90 -10.56 4.99
CA LEU A 112 4.76 -9.71 4.59
C LEU A 112 3.87 -9.35 5.78
N THR A 113 3.47 -10.33 6.59
CA THR A 113 2.63 -10.08 7.77
C THR A 113 3.30 -9.16 8.79
N PRO A 114 4.53 -9.44 9.29
CA PRO A 114 5.16 -8.54 10.25
C PRO A 114 5.41 -7.14 9.66
N VAL A 115 5.73 -7.01 8.37
CA VAL A 115 5.89 -5.70 7.71
C VAL A 115 4.56 -4.91 7.72
N LYS A 116 3.44 -5.54 7.33
CA LYS A 116 2.12 -4.90 7.39
C LYS A 116 1.78 -4.43 8.81
N VAL A 117 1.98 -5.31 9.79
CA VAL A 117 1.69 -5.04 11.21
C VAL A 117 2.54 -3.89 11.74
N VAL A 118 3.85 -3.88 11.47
CA VAL A 118 4.75 -2.80 11.92
C VAL A 118 4.35 -1.46 11.30
N ILE A 119 4.05 -1.42 10.00
CA ILE A 119 3.61 -0.20 9.32
C ILE A 119 2.27 0.29 9.89
N CYS A 120 1.32 -0.62 10.11
CA CYS A 120 0.02 -0.28 10.69
C CYS A 120 0.15 0.20 12.14
N ALA A 121 0.96 -0.46 12.97
CA ALA A 121 1.25 -0.05 14.34
C ALA A 121 1.92 1.32 14.40
N ALA A 122 2.91 1.58 13.54
CA ALA A 122 3.53 2.89 13.41
C ALA A 122 2.51 3.98 13.03
N THR A 123 1.54 3.65 12.15
CA THR A 123 0.43 4.53 11.79
C THR A 123 -0.47 4.81 12.98
N VAL A 124 -0.84 3.80 13.78
CA VAL A 124 -1.62 3.96 15.03
C VAL A 124 -0.90 4.92 15.97
N VAL A 125 0.39 4.68 16.23
CA VAL A 125 1.20 5.51 17.13
C VAL A 125 1.26 6.95 16.63
N ALA A 126 1.54 7.17 15.35
CA ALA A 126 1.59 8.51 14.77
C ALA A 126 0.24 9.25 14.93
N LEU A 127 -0.89 8.58 14.65
CA LEU A 127 -2.22 9.18 14.79
C LEU A 127 -2.56 9.51 16.25
N ALA A 128 -2.19 8.63 17.19
CA ALA A 128 -2.41 8.84 18.62
C ALA A 128 -1.58 10.01 19.16
N VAL A 129 -0.31 10.10 18.77
CA VAL A 129 0.59 11.20 19.18
C VAL A 129 0.14 12.54 18.60
N CYS A 130 -0.31 12.56 17.34
CA CYS A 130 -0.82 13.77 16.70
C CYS A 130 -2.22 14.19 17.18
N GLY A 131 -2.83 13.45 18.12
CA GLY A 131 -4.13 13.78 18.70
C GLY A 131 -5.27 13.76 17.68
N MET A 132 -5.17 12.97 16.61
CA MET A 132 -6.25 12.83 15.63
C MET A 132 -7.24 11.78 16.13
N PRO A 133 -8.43 12.16 16.66
CA PRO A 133 -9.39 11.21 17.22
C PRO A 133 -9.88 10.23 16.15
#